data_AF-A0A1B9AU39-F1
#
_entry.id   AF-A0A1B9AU39-F1
#
_cell.length_a   1.000
_cell.length_b   1.000
_cell.length_c   1.000
_cell.angle_alpha   90.00
_cell.angle_beta   90.00
_cell.angle_gamma   90.00
#
_symmetry.space_group_name_H-M   'P 1'
#
loop_
_entity.id
_entity.type
_entity.pdbx_description
1 polymer ?
#
loop_
_entity_poly.entity_id
_entity_poly.type
_entity_poly.pdbx_seq_one_letter_code
_entity_poly.pdbx_strand_id
1 'polypeptide(L)'
;MSSIKKRYRLLNQSSIDSTIKNRNSWTFTIAALGMIGTICFLLITGKVQIDSATLLSLILAFFSIYLSAAFYFKSTDQSNDFYDRSFNHTRDIANSLADMKASFTKSLEFIEKNNDEIRTKVENLPGLLLDKQEKKEDVEEEYKQSVESVLQKYGIKEEDLQDLINKRLEVEKLNNEIKRLKNIEYFNQDKYKNYNKLLNDYLSDLNESSESVSENILNEFIEKNFDKLTKSNSDTINTLFRNFLSRSFLLENERSKIAKQRALLKNAYIDLDSNLTKKSIDYIRNSLQ
;
A
#
# COMPACT_ATOMS: atom_id res chain seq x y z
N MET A 1 45.51 10.92 19.72
CA MET A 1 45.66 11.82 18.54
C MET A 1 44.50 11.72 17.52
N SER A 2 43.88 10.55 17.32
CA SER A 2 42.84 10.32 16.29
C SER A 2 41.48 11.00 16.57
N SER A 3 41.04 11.08 17.82
CA SER A 3 39.73 11.63 18.20
C SER A 3 39.62 13.15 18.04
N ILE A 4 40.70 13.88 18.27
CA ILE A 4 40.74 15.35 18.19
C ILE A 4 40.63 15.80 16.73
N LYS A 5 41.36 15.14 15.81
CA LYS A 5 41.33 15.45 14.37
C LYS A 5 39.94 15.18 13.76
N LYS A 6 39.21 14.18 14.29
CA LYS A 6 37.83 13.87 13.88
C LYS A 6 36.83 14.95 14.35
N ARG A 7 36.99 15.48 15.57
CA ARG A 7 36.15 16.59 16.08
C ARG A 7 36.35 17.89 15.31
N TYR A 8 37.57 18.26 14.96
CA TYR A 8 37.83 19.46 14.16
C TYR A 8 37.23 19.39 12.75
N ARG A 9 37.22 18.21 12.11
CA ARG A 9 36.57 18.03 10.79
C ARG A 9 35.06 18.19 10.86
N LEU A 10 34.41 17.66 11.90
CA LEU A 10 32.95 17.76 12.06
C LEU A 10 32.49 19.20 12.34
N LEU A 11 33.24 19.95 13.16
CA LEU A 11 32.97 21.36 13.42
C LEU A 11 33.19 22.25 12.19
N ASN A 12 34.22 21.94 11.39
CA ASN A 12 34.47 22.68 10.15
C ASN A 12 33.37 22.41 9.11
N GLN A 13 32.90 21.16 9.00
CA GLN A 13 31.86 20.79 8.05
C GLN A 13 30.50 21.44 8.39
N SER A 14 30.11 21.49 9.67
CA SER A 14 28.89 22.21 10.09
C SER A 14 28.97 23.72 9.87
N SER A 15 30.16 24.31 10.04
CA SER A 15 30.37 25.74 9.77
C SER A 15 30.30 26.09 8.27
N ILE A 16 30.82 25.21 7.41
CA ILE A 16 30.76 25.40 5.95
C ILE A 16 29.32 25.24 5.46
N ASP A 17 28.58 24.24 5.95
CA ASP A 17 27.19 23.99 5.55
C ASP A 17 26.25 25.14 5.95
N SER A 18 26.43 25.72 7.15
CA SER A 18 25.64 26.89 7.59
C SER A 18 25.94 28.15 6.76
N THR A 19 27.19 28.35 6.35
CA THR A 19 27.59 29.50 5.52
C THR A 19 27.07 29.36 4.08
N ILE A 20 27.07 28.14 3.52
CA ILE A 20 26.52 27.85 2.18
C ILE A 20 24.99 28.00 2.18
N LYS A 21 24.32 27.48 3.21
CA LYS A 21 22.85 27.59 3.35
C LYS A 21 22.39 29.04 3.48
N ASN A 22 23.15 29.89 4.18
CA ASN A 22 22.83 31.31 4.33
C ASN A 22 23.06 32.14 3.05
N ARG A 23 24.07 31.80 2.23
CA ARG A 23 24.29 32.51 0.95
C ARG A 23 23.21 32.20 -0.09
N ASN A 24 22.76 30.95 -0.18
CA ASN A 24 21.71 30.58 -1.13
C ASN A 24 20.33 31.16 -0.75
N SER A 25 20.05 31.31 0.56
CA SER A 25 18.78 31.89 1.01
C SER A 25 18.69 33.39 0.70
N TRP A 26 19.78 34.15 0.88
CA TRP A 26 19.78 35.60 0.62
C TRP A 26 19.69 35.96 -0.87
N THR A 27 20.29 35.16 -1.75
CA THR A 27 20.15 35.37 -3.20
C THR A 27 18.73 35.10 -3.67
N PHE A 28 18.08 34.09 -3.10
CA PHE A 28 16.69 33.76 -3.41
C PHE A 28 15.72 34.84 -2.90
N THR A 29 15.93 35.38 -1.70
CA THR A 29 15.07 36.44 -1.15
C THR A 29 15.21 37.74 -1.94
N ILE A 30 16.41 38.14 -2.36
CA ILE A 30 16.63 39.33 -3.19
C ILE A 30 15.98 39.16 -4.57
N ALA A 31 16.11 37.99 -5.19
CA ALA A 31 15.48 37.70 -6.47
C ALA A 31 13.94 37.73 -6.38
N ALA A 32 13.37 37.14 -5.33
CA ALA A 32 11.93 37.15 -5.09
C ALA A 32 11.40 38.58 -4.85
N LEU A 33 12.11 39.37 -4.05
CA LEU A 33 11.76 40.77 -3.78
C LEU A 33 11.82 41.63 -5.06
N GLY A 34 12.83 41.40 -5.90
CA GLY A 34 12.96 42.07 -7.20
C GLY A 34 11.79 41.72 -8.13
N MET A 35 11.40 40.45 -8.21
CA MET A 35 10.26 40.01 -9.01
C MET A 35 8.95 40.65 -8.52
N ILE A 36 8.70 40.63 -7.21
CA ILE A 36 7.53 41.29 -6.59
C ILE A 36 7.52 42.79 -6.86
N GLY A 37 8.67 43.46 -6.74
CA GLY A 37 8.82 44.88 -7.04
C GLY A 37 8.50 45.23 -8.49
N THR A 38 8.97 44.42 -9.45
CA THR A 38 8.66 44.61 -10.88
C THR A 38 7.18 44.41 -11.19
N ILE A 39 6.53 43.44 -10.56
CA ILE A 39 5.09 43.21 -10.70
C ILE A 39 4.33 44.43 -10.16
N CYS A 40 4.62 44.87 -8.93
CA CYS A 40 3.99 46.06 -8.35
C CYS A 40 4.21 47.33 -9.20
N PHE A 41 5.41 47.52 -9.74
CA PHE A 41 5.72 48.64 -10.63
C PHE A 41 4.91 48.59 -11.94
N LEU A 42 4.72 47.40 -12.52
CA LEU A 42 3.85 47.20 -13.69
C LEU A 42 2.38 47.49 -13.39
N LEU A 43 1.91 47.22 -12.16
CA LEU A 43 0.53 47.52 -11.75
C LEU A 43 0.29 49.02 -11.58
N ILE A 44 1.24 49.73 -10.96
CA ILE A 44 1.14 51.18 -10.72
C ILE A 44 1.23 51.96 -12.03
N THR A 45 2.05 51.52 -12.98
CA THR A 45 2.20 52.19 -14.28
C THR A 45 0.98 52.02 -15.20
N GLY A 46 -0.04 51.26 -14.79
CA GLY A 46 -1.35 51.20 -15.45
C GLY A 46 -1.35 50.65 -16.88
N LYS A 47 -0.22 50.14 -17.36
CA LYS A 47 -0.10 49.56 -18.71
C LYS A 47 -0.83 48.23 -18.86
N VAL A 48 -1.20 47.60 -17.74
CA VAL A 48 -1.93 46.33 -17.70
C VAL A 48 -3.23 46.54 -16.95
N GLN A 49 -4.36 46.43 -17.65
CA GLN A 49 -5.67 46.37 -17.01
C GLN A 49 -5.86 44.94 -16.48
N ILE A 50 -5.79 44.77 -15.15
CA ILE A 50 -6.11 43.49 -14.52
C ILE A 50 -7.62 43.35 -14.51
N ASP A 51 -8.11 42.39 -15.29
CA ASP A 51 -9.48 41.91 -15.17
C ASP A 51 -9.62 40.99 -13.94
N SER A 52 -10.84 40.90 -13.40
CA SER A 52 -11.16 40.06 -12.23
C SER A 52 -10.75 38.59 -12.45
N ALA A 53 -10.85 38.10 -13.69
CA ALA A 53 -10.40 36.76 -14.07
C ALA A 53 -8.88 36.57 -13.91
N THR A 54 -8.09 37.59 -14.26
CA THR A 54 -6.62 37.55 -14.14
C THR A 54 -6.20 37.53 -12.67
N LEU A 55 -6.87 38.30 -11.81
CA LEU A 55 -6.61 38.30 -10.37
C LEU A 55 -6.95 36.93 -9.73
N LEU A 56 -8.08 36.34 -10.12
CA LEU A 56 -8.47 35.01 -9.66
C LEU A 56 -7.45 33.94 -10.10
N SER A 57 -7.00 34.00 -11.36
CA SER A 57 -5.99 33.08 -11.89
C SER A 57 -4.65 33.23 -11.15
N LEU A 58 -4.24 34.45 -10.81
CA LEU A 58 -3.02 34.71 -10.05
C LEU A 58 -3.10 34.13 -8.62
N ILE A 59 -4.22 34.33 -7.93
CA ILE A 59 -4.46 33.75 -6.60
C ILE A 59 -4.41 32.22 -6.68
N LEU A 60 -5.05 31.64 -7.70
CA LEU A 60 -5.07 30.20 -7.90
C LEU A 60 -3.67 29.64 -8.18
N ALA A 61 -2.86 30.34 -8.98
CA ALA A 61 -1.48 29.96 -9.24
C ALA A 61 -0.63 29.94 -7.96
N PHE A 62 -0.74 30.97 -7.11
CA PHE A 62 -0.05 30.99 -5.81
C PHE A 62 -0.55 29.87 -4.88
N PHE A 63 -1.85 29.56 -4.91
CA PHE A 63 -2.42 28.46 -4.15
C PHE A 63 -1.87 27.09 -4.60
N SER A 64 -1.71 26.87 -5.90
CA SER A 64 -1.09 25.67 -6.45
C SER A 64 0.38 25.52 -6.04
N ILE A 65 1.16 26.61 -6.09
CA ILE A 65 2.56 26.61 -5.64
C ILE A 65 2.64 26.29 -4.14
N TYR A 66 1.76 26.91 -3.34
CA TYR A 66 1.69 26.67 -1.90
C TYR A 66 1.36 25.21 -1.57
N LEU A 67 0.34 24.62 -2.21
CA LEU A 67 -0.02 23.21 -2.01
C LEU A 67 1.11 22.27 -2.43
N SER A 68 1.81 22.57 -3.52
CA SER A 68 2.97 21.79 -3.95
C SER A 68 4.09 21.79 -2.91
N ALA A 69 4.43 22.96 -2.36
CA ALA A 69 5.42 23.09 -1.30
C ALA A 69 4.97 22.37 -0.01
N ALA A 70 3.68 22.48 0.37
CA ALA A 70 3.13 21.80 1.53
C ALA A 70 3.19 20.27 1.38
N PHE A 71 2.91 19.72 0.20
CA PHE A 71 3.06 18.29 -0.06
C PHE A 71 4.52 17.84 -0.06
N TYR A 72 5.43 18.66 -0.57
CA TYR A 72 6.87 18.36 -0.52
C TYR A 72 7.37 18.21 0.93
N PHE A 73 7.03 19.14 1.82
CA PHE A 73 7.43 19.06 3.23
C PHE A 73 6.76 17.88 3.93
N LYS A 74 5.45 17.68 3.74
CA LYS A 74 4.72 16.56 4.35
C LYS A 74 5.24 15.20 3.88
N SER A 75 5.59 15.06 2.61
CA SER A 75 6.20 13.84 2.08
C SER A 75 7.62 13.63 2.61
N THR A 76 8.39 14.70 2.81
CA THR A 76 9.77 14.61 3.33
C THR A 76 9.79 14.19 4.80
N ASP A 77 8.94 14.80 5.63
CA ASP A 77 8.80 14.44 7.04
C ASP A 77 8.28 12.99 7.18
N GLN A 78 7.27 12.61 6.39
CA GLN A 78 6.75 11.25 6.39
C GLN A 78 7.78 10.22 5.88
N SER A 79 8.63 10.60 4.91
CA SER A 79 9.69 9.72 4.38
C SER A 79 10.78 9.47 5.42
N ASN A 80 11.21 10.50 6.15
CA ASN A 80 12.22 10.34 7.20
C ASN A 80 11.70 9.43 8.33
N ASP A 81 10.47 9.67 8.80
CA ASP A 81 9.83 8.81 9.79
C ASP A 81 9.59 7.38 9.29
N PHE A 82 9.36 7.21 7.98
CA PHE A 82 9.24 5.88 7.38
C PHE A 82 10.58 5.14 7.43
N TYR A 83 11.69 5.77 7.06
CA TYR A 83 13.01 5.13 7.12
C TYR A 83 13.43 4.77 8.55
N ASP A 84 13.19 5.65 9.53
CA ASP A 84 13.49 5.35 10.94
C ASP A 84 12.64 4.18 11.46
N ARG A 85 11.36 4.14 11.12
CA ARG A 85 10.49 3.00 11.46
C ARG A 85 10.88 1.72 10.74
N SER A 86 11.25 1.79 9.46
CA SER A 86 11.71 0.62 8.71
C SER A 86 13.02 0.07 9.26
N PHE A 87 13.99 0.93 9.58
CA PHE A 87 15.25 0.51 10.18
C PHE A 87 15.04 -0.14 11.55
N ASN A 88 14.23 0.47 12.42
CA ASN A 88 13.87 -0.11 13.71
C ASN A 88 13.12 -1.44 13.55
N HIS A 89 12.19 -1.53 12.59
CA HIS A 89 11.45 -2.75 12.30
C HIS A 89 12.37 -3.89 11.86
N THR A 90 13.30 -3.63 10.93
CA THR A 90 14.28 -4.64 10.50
C THR A 90 15.21 -5.05 11.64
N ARG A 91 15.63 -4.09 12.49
CA ARG A 91 16.43 -4.38 13.68
C ARG A 91 15.67 -5.26 14.67
N ASP A 92 14.39 -4.99 14.90
CA ASP A 92 13.55 -5.76 15.82
C ASP A 92 13.30 -7.18 15.29
N ILE A 93 13.13 -7.33 13.97
CA ILE A 93 13.11 -8.66 13.31
C ILE A 93 14.44 -9.38 13.53
N ALA A 94 15.58 -8.72 13.33
CA ALA A 94 16.89 -9.32 13.52
C ALA A 94 17.13 -9.76 14.98
N ASN A 95 16.73 -8.94 15.95
CA ASN A 95 16.79 -9.27 17.37
C ASN A 95 15.88 -10.46 17.71
N SER A 96 14.64 -10.45 17.22
CA SER A 96 13.71 -11.58 17.41
C SER A 96 14.25 -12.88 16.79
N LEU A 97 14.93 -12.79 15.64
CA LEU A 97 15.60 -13.93 15.01
C LEU A 97 16.78 -14.43 15.84
N ALA A 98 17.55 -13.51 16.44
CA ALA A 98 18.66 -13.86 17.32
C ALA A 98 18.18 -14.56 18.60
N ASP A 99 17.11 -14.05 19.22
CA ASP A 99 16.48 -14.67 20.40
C ASP A 99 15.85 -16.02 20.06
N MET A 100 15.25 -16.14 18.88
CA MET A 100 14.70 -17.40 18.38
C MET A 100 15.83 -18.41 18.12
N LYS A 101 16.95 -17.98 17.53
CA LYS A 101 18.14 -18.82 17.35
C LYS A 101 18.70 -19.29 18.70
N ALA A 102 18.80 -18.40 19.69
CA ALA A 102 19.21 -18.77 21.04
C ALA A 102 18.23 -19.76 21.70
N SER A 103 16.92 -19.59 21.48
CA SER A 103 15.88 -20.49 21.99
C SER A 103 15.91 -21.86 21.32
N PHE A 104 16.21 -21.92 20.02
CA PHE A 104 16.43 -23.18 19.31
C PHE A 104 17.71 -23.88 19.76
N THR A 105 18.81 -23.14 19.94
CA THR A 105 20.06 -23.70 20.48
C THR A 105 19.85 -24.29 21.88
N LYS A 106 19.17 -23.57 22.78
CA LYS A 106 18.85 -24.09 24.12
C LYS A 106 17.94 -25.32 24.08
N SER A 107 16.93 -25.33 23.21
CA SER A 107 16.06 -26.50 23.03
C SER A 107 16.84 -27.70 22.48
N LEU A 108 17.77 -27.49 21.56
CA LEU A 108 18.64 -28.53 21.02
C LEU A 108 19.60 -29.08 22.08
N GLU A 109 20.26 -28.21 22.84
CA GLU A 109 21.15 -28.59 23.94
C GLU A 109 20.38 -29.39 25.02
N PHE A 110 19.14 -28.98 25.33
CA PHE A 110 18.26 -29.71 26.24
C PHE A 110 17.86 -31.09 25.69
N ILE A 111 17.56 -31.20 24.39
CA ILE A 111 17.24 -32.49 23.75
C ILE A 111 18.48 -33.40 23.75
N GLU A 112 19.65 -32.89 23.41
CA GLU A 112 20.91 -33.64 23.39
C GLU A 112 21.26 -34.16 24.78
N LYS A 113 21.20 -33.29 25.79
CA LYS A 113 21.42 -33.66 27.20
C LYS A 113 20.42 -34.71 27.71
N ASN A 114 19.14 -34.58 27.39
CA ASN A 114 18.15 -35.58 27.76
C ASN A 114 18.34 -36.91 27.02
N ASN A 115 18.81 -36.88 25.76
CA ASN A 115 19.06 -38.09 24.99
C ASN A 115 20.27 -38.86 25.54
N ASP A 116 21.31 -38.15 25.99
CA ASP A 116 22.43 -38.76 26.71
C ASP A 116 22.00 -39.34 28.07
N GLU A 117 21.10 -38.66 28.78
CA GLU A 117 20.55 -39.15 30.04
C GLU A 117 19.63 -40.38 29.86
N ILE A 118 18.87 -40.42 28.77
CA ILE A 118 18.05 -41.59 28.39
C ILE A 118 18.97 -42.74 27.97
N ARG A 119 19.99 -42.47 27.15
CA ARG A 119 20.92 -43.50 26.69
C ARG A 119 21.72 -44.10 27.84
N THR A 120 22.18 -43.28 28.78
CA THR A 120 22.85 -43.77 29.99
C THR A 120 21.90 -44.51 30.93
N LYS A 121 20.62 -44.11 31.05
CA LYS A 121 19.61 -44.88 31.80
C LYS A 121 19.23 -46.19 31.11
N VAL A 122 19.23 -46.24 29.78
CA VAL A 122 18.95 -47.45 28.98
C VAL A 122 20.14 -48.42 28.98
N GLU A 123 21.37 -47.91 28.90
CA GLU A 123 22.60 -48.72 28.99
C GLU A 123 22.84 -49.29 30.41
N ASN A 124 22.37 -48.59 31.45
CA ASN A 124 22.47 -49.05 32.85
C ASN A 124 21.24 -49.82 33.37
N LEU A 125 20.27 -50.17 32.53
CA LEU A 125 19.13 -51.00 32.92
C LEU A 125 19.42 -52.49 32.59
N PRO A 126 19.83 -53.34 33.55
CA PRO A 126 19.80 -54.78 33.36
C PRO A 126 18.33 -55.20 33.26
N GLY A 127 18.01 -56.01 32.25
CA GLY A 127 16.65 -56.27 31.77
C GLY A 127 15.57 -56.38 32.85
N LEU A 128 14.54 -55.54 32.73
CA LEU A 128 13.27 -55.67 33.43
C LEU A 128 12.18 -54.99 32.58
N LEU A 129 11.72 -55.73 31.59
CA LEU A 129 10.30 -55.74 31.27
C LEU A 129 9.63 -56.43 32.46
N LEU A 130 9.04 -55.68 33.38
CA LEU A 130 7.93 -56.03 34.31
C LEU A 130 7.82 -54.91 35.36
N ASP A 131 6.58 -54.59 35.76
CA ASP A 131 6.15 -53.58 36.73
C ASP A 131 6.14 -52.10 36.34
N LYS A 132 5.20 -51.78 35.43
CA LYS A 132 4.50 -50.50 35.39
C LYS A 132 3.13 -50.66 36.07
N GLN A 133 3.03 -50.36 37.37
CA GLN A 133 1.74 -49.95 37.96
C GLN A 133 1.79 -49.20 39.30
N GLU A 134 2.90 -49.19 40.06
CA GLU A 134 2.84 -48.72 41.45
C GLU A 134 3.39 -47.30 41.76
N LYS A 135 3.98 -46.57 40.80
CA LYS A 135 4.67 -45.28 41.07
C LYS A 135 3.95 -44.02 40.55
N LYS A 136 2.62 -43.96 40.66
CA LYS A 136 1.86 -42.75 40.28
C LYS A 136 1.34 -41.91 41.46
N GLU A 137 1.23 -42.47 42.66
CA GLU A 137 0.71 -41.74 43.84
C GLU A 137 1.77 -40.86 44.53
N ASP A 138 3.01 -41.33 44.66
CA ASP A 138 4.07 -40.57 45.37
C ASP A 138 4.46 -39.24 44.68
N VAL A 139 4.32 -39.17 43.35
CA VAL A 139 4.71 -37.96 42.57
C VAL A 139 3.67 -36.85 42.70
N GLU A 140 2.41 -37.19 43.01
CA GLU A 140 1.31 -36.22 43.12
C GLU A 140 1.28 -35.54 44.50
N GLU A 141 1.68 -36.25 45.56
CA GLU A 141 1.84 -35.68 46.90
C GLU A 141 3.06 -34.75 47.01
N GLU A 142 4.18 -35.10 46.38
CA GLU A 142 5.40 -34.29 46.40
C GLU A 142 5.21 -32.95 45.64
N TYR A 143 4.39 -32.95 44.58
CA TYR A 143 4.03 -31.74 43.84
C TYR A 143 3.11 -30.82 44.65
N LYS A 144 2.13 -31.39 45.38
CA LYS A 144 1.25 -30.62 46.27
C LYS A 144 2.02 -29.95 47.39
N GLN A 145 2.93 -30.67 48.05
CA GLN A 145 3.76 -30.12 49.13
C GLN A 145 4.73 -29.04 48.62
N SER A 146 5.28 -29.21 47.41
CA SER A 146 6.12 -28.20 46.76
C SER A 146 5.36 -26.90 46.46
N VAL A 147 4.14 -27.01 45.93
CA VAL A 147 3.26 -25.86 45.65
C VAL A 147 2.86 -25.15 46.94
N GLU A 148 2.53 -25.89 47.99
CA GLU A 148 2.14 -25.33 49.31
C GLU A 148 3.30 -24.61 50.00
N SER A 149 4.53 -25.14 49.87
CA SER A 149 5.75 -24.50 50.39
C SER A 149 6.09 -23.18 49.69
N VAL A 150 5.81 -23.07 48.39
CA VAL A 150 5.99 -21.83 47.62
C VAL A 150 4.91 -20.81 47.97
N LEU A 151 3.67 -21.25 48.20
CA LEU A 151 2.57 -20.38 48.61
C LEU A 151 2.79 -19.75 49.99
N GLN A 152 3.26 -20.54 50.98
CA GLN A 152 3.62 -20.01 52.30
C GLN A 152 4.82 -19.06 52.26
N LYS A 153 5.82 -19.34 51.41
CA LYS A 153 7.05 -18.55 51.33
C LYS A 153 6.85 -17.14 50.76
N TYR A 154 5.78 -16.91 49.98
CA TYR A 154 5.51 -15.62 49.35
C TYR A 154 4.32 -14.84 49.96
N GLY A 155 3.64 -15.37 50.98
CA GLY A 155 2.58 -14.65 51.71
C GLY A 155 1.37 -14.27 50.83
N ILE A 156 1.12 -15.03 49.77
CA ILE A 156 0.03 -14.78 48.82
C ILE A 156 -1.25 -15.34 49.43
N LYS A 157 -2.25 -14.49 49.66
CA LYS A 157 -3.58 -14.92 50.09
C LYS A 157 -4.22 -15.76 48.98
N GLU A 158 -4.88 -16.86 49.32
CA GLU A 158 -5.57 -17.77 48.36
C GLU A 158 -6.51 -17.04 47.37
N GLU A 159 -7.04 -15.89 47.80
CA GLU A 159 -7.93 -15.02 47.03
C GLU A 159 -7.22 -14.36 45.81
N ASP A 160 -5.95 -13.95 45.96
CA ASP A 160 -5.16 -13.35 44.87
C ASP A 160 -4.75 -14.39 43.82
N LEU A 161 -4.59 -15.65 44.24
CA LEU A 161 -4.25 -16.76 43.35
C LEU A 161 -5.42 -17.12 42.42
N GLN A 162 -6.64 -17.13 42.95
CA GLN A 162 -7.86 -17.34 42.19
C GLN A 162 -8.06 -16.23 41.15
N ASP A 163 -7.82 -14.97 41.52
CA ASP A 163 -7.94 -13.83 40.59
C ASP A 163 -6.89 -13.87 39.47
N LEU A 164 -5.66 -14.29 39.79
CA LEU A 164 -4.59 -14.49 38.80
C LEU A 164 -4.89 -15.65 37.84
N ILE A 165 -5.45 -16.75 38.32
CA ILE A 165 -5.87 -17.90 37.49
C ILE A 165 -7.00 -17.48 36.54
N ASN A 166 -7.99 -16.74 37.04
CA ASN A 166 -9.10 -16.25 36.23
C ASN A 166 -8.63 -15.27 35.14
N LYS A 167 -7.75 -14.32 35.48
CA LYS A 167 -7.13 -13.42 34.50
C LYS A 167 -6.33 -14.17 33.44
N ARG A 168 -5.58 -15.21 33.83
CA ARG A 168 -4.83 -16.04 32.88
C ARG A 168 -5.76 -16.78 31.90
N LEU A 169 -6.85 -17.35 32.41
CA LEU A 169 -7.87 -18.02 31.60
C LEU A 169 -8.57 -17.06 30.65
N GLU A 170 -8.83 -15.82 31.07
CA GLU A 170 -9.42 -14.77 30.23
C GLU A 170 -8.46 -14.34 29.10
N VAL A 171 -7.18 -14.12 29.42
CA VAL A 171 -6.13 -13.82 28.43
C VAL A 171 -5.97 -14.95 27.41
N GLU A 172 -6.06 -16.20 27.86
CA GLU A 172 -6.00 -17.36 26.96
C GLU A 172 -7.19 -17.43 26.00
N LYS A 173 -8.41 -17.17 26.49
CA LYS A 173 -9.62 -17.07 25.64
C LYS A 173 -9.48 -15.95 24.61
N LEU A 174 -9.03 -14.76 25.02
CA LEU A 174 -8.79 -13.63 24.13
C LEU A 174 -7.74 -13.96 23.05
N ASN A 175 -6.65 -14.61 23.42
CA ASN A 175 -5.62 -15.02 22.46
C ASN A 175 -6.11 -16.04 21.44
N ASN A 176 -6.96 -16.99 21.87
CA ASN A 176 -7.58 -17.94 20.96
C ASN A 176 -8.55 -17.27 19.98
N GLU A 177 -9.30 -16.27 20.45
CA GLU A 177 -10.19 -15.47 19.58
C GLU A 177 -9.39 -14.64 18.57
N ILE A 178 -8.31 -13.98 19.01
CA ILE A 178 -7.40 -13.24 18.12
C ILE A 178 -6.81 -14.15 17.05
N LYS A 179 -6.40 -15.36 17.42
CA LYS A 179 -5.86 -16.36 16.48
C LYS A 179 -6.92 -16.77 15.44
N ARG A 180 -8.17 -16.96 15.87
CA ARG A 180 -9.30 -17.25 14.98
C ARG A 180 -9.55 -16.09 14.00
N LEU A 181 -9.57 -14.86 14.49
CA LEU A 181 -9.78 -13.66 13.66
C LEU A 181 -8.68 -13.48 12.61
N LYS A 182 -7.40 -13.67 13.00
CA LYS A 182 -6.27 -13.63 12.05
C LYS A 182 -6.40 -14.66 10.93
N ASN A 183 -6.84 -15.87 11.25
CA ASN A 183 -7.04 -16.92 10.22
C ASN A 183 -8.14 -16.53 9.22
N ILE A 184 -9.22 -15.88 9.70
CA ILE A 184 -10.30 -15.37 8.83
C ILE A 184 -9.79 -14.24 7.94
N GLU A 185 -9.00 -13.32 8.48
CA GLU A 185 -8.40 -12.22 7.72
C GLU A 185 -7.48 -12.75 6.61
N TYR A 186 -6.61 -13.72 6.93
CA TYR A 186 -5.73 -14.36 5.95
C TYR A 186 -6.52 -15.03 4.82
N PHE A 187 -7.60 -15.75 5.16
CA PHE A 187 -8.47 -16.38 4.18
C PHE A 187 -9.17 -15.36 3.26
N ASN A 188 -9.65 -14.25 3.83
CA ASN A 188 -10.26 -13.18 3.05
C ASN A 188 -9.25 -12.52 2.11
N GLN A 189 -8.03 -12.28 2.57
CA GLN A 189 -6.98 -11.67 1.76
C GLN A 189 -6.62 -12.54 0.54
N ASP A 190 -6.52 -13.86 0.72
CA ASP A 190 -6.28 -14.78 -0.39
C ASP A 190 -7.44 -14.80 -1.40
N LYS A 191 -8.68 -14.75 -0.91
CA LYS A 191 -9.87 -14.64 -1.76
C LYS A 191 -9.88 -13.35 -2.58
N TYR A 192 -9.52 -12.22 -1.98
CA TYR A 192 -9.39 -10.94 -2.69
C TYR A 192 -8.27 -10.96 -3.74
N LYS A 193 -7.13 -11.59 -3.42
CA LYS A 193 -6.01 -11.74 -4.37
C LYS A 193 -6.42 -12.58 -5.57
N ASN A 194 -7.13 -13.69 -5.35
CA ASN A 194 -7.64 -14.54 -6.41
C ASN A 194 -8.72 -13.84 -7.25
N TYR A 195 -9.62 -13.08 -6.63
CA TYR A 195 -10.61 -12.27 -7.35
C TYR A 195 -9.95 -11.23 -8.26
N ASN A 196 -8.96 -10.49 -7.75
CA ASN A 196 -8.24 -9.48 -8.53
C ASN A 196 -7.44 -10.10 -9.68
N LYS A 197 -6.86 -11.29 -9.48
CA LYS A 197 -6.21 -12.03 -10.56
C LYS A 197 -7.20 -12.39 -11.68
N LEU A 198 -8.34 -12.99 -11.31
CA LEU A 198 -9.39 -13.35 -12.26
C LEU A 198 -9.96 -12.13 -13.01
N LEU A 199 -10.10 -11.00 -12.31
CA LEU A 199 -10.52 -9.73 -12.92
C LEU A 199 -9.47 -9.21 -13.89
N ASN A 200 -8.18 -9.25 -13.53
CA ASN A 200 -7.10 -8.80 -14.39
C ASN A 200 -6.94 -9.70 -15.63
N ASP A 201 -7.06 -11.02 -15.46
CA ASP A 201 -7.04 -11.98 -16.57
C ASP A 201 -8.21 -11.68 -17.53
N TYR A 202 -9.42 -11.48 -17.01
CA TYR A 202 -10.59 -11.06 -17.80
C TYR A 202 -10.39 -9.70 -18.51
N LEU A 203 -9.77 -8.73 -17.85
CA LEU A 203 -9.46 -7.43 -18.43
C LEU A 203 -8.34 -7.52 -19.48
N SER A 204 -7.43 -8.48 -19.37
CA SER A 204 -6.34 -8.71 -20.33
C SER A 204 -6.84 -9.34 -21.62
N ASP A 205 -7.75 -10.32 -21.54
CA ASP A 205 -8.42 -10.91 -22.71
C ASP A 205 -9.28 -9.87 -23.46
N LEU A 206 -9.85 -8.91 -22.72
CA LEU A 206 -10.54 -7.76 -23.30
C LEU A 206 -9.60 -6.73 -23.93
N ASN A 207 -8.34 -6.64 -23.51
CA ASN A 207 -7.40 -5.67 -24.04
C ASN A 207 -6.91 -6.04 -25.44
N GLU A 208 -6.62 -7.32 -25.69
CA GLU A 208 -6.07 -7.81 -26.97
C GLU A 208 -7.12 -7.83 -28.10
N SER A 209 -8.41 -7.87 -27.76
CA SER A 209 -9.54 -7.81 -28.70
C SER A 209 -10.16 -6.41 -28.88
N SER A 210 -9.81 -5.43 -28.03
CA SER A 210 -10.51 -4.13 -28.01
C SER A 210 -10.24 -3.22 -29.22
N GLU A 211 -9.04 -3.26 -29.79
CA GLU A 211 -8.65 -2.39 -30.91
C GLU A 211 -9.37 -2.80 -32.20
N SER A 212 -9.28 -4.08 -32.57
CA SER A 212 -10.00 -4.66 -33.71
C SER A 212 -11.52 -4.54 -33.57
N VAL A 213 -12.07 -4.72 -32.36
CA VAL A 213 -13.50 -4.54 -32.11
C VAL A 213 -13.93 -3.09 -32.33
N SER A 214 -13.14 -2.11 -31.86
CA SER A 214 -13.46 -0.70 -32.05
C SER A 214 -13.40 -0.25 -33.51
N GLU A 215 -12.41 -0.72 -34.26
CA GLU A 215 -12.29 -0.43 -35.70
C GLU A 215 -13.41 -1.09 -36.51
N ASN A 216 -13.77 -2.34 -36.20
CA ASN A 216 -14.87 -3.02 -36.86
C ASN A 216 -16.21 -2.28 -36.66
N ILE A 217 -16.47 -1.74 -35.47
CA ILE A 217 -17.68 -0.96 -35.19
C ILE A 217 -17.70 0.35 -35.99
N LEU A 218 -16.54 1.03 -36.09
CA LEU A 218 -16.40 2.25 -36.89
C LEU A 218 -16.57 1.97 -38.39
N ASN A 219 -15.99 0.88 -38.89
CA ASN A 219 -16.11 0.49 -40.29
C ASN A 219 -17.56 0.11 -40.64
N GLU A 220 -18.25 -0.65 -39.78
CA GLU A 220 -19.67 -0.97 -39.94
C GLU A 220 -20.56 0.29 -39.93
N PHE A 221 -20.22 1.27 -39.07
CA PHE A 221 -20.90 2.56 -39.05
C PHE A 221 -20.71 3.33 -40.36
N ILE A 222 -19.48 3.36 -40.87
CA ILE A 222 -19.11 4.03 -42.13
C ILE A 222 -19.87 3.40 -43.30
N GLU A 223 -19.82 2.07 -43.44
CA GLU A 223 -20.50 1.35 -44.52
C GLU A 223 -22.02 1.62 -44.53
N LYS A 224 -22.66 1.56 -43.36
CA LYS A 224 -24.12 1.74 -43.26
C LYS A 224 -24.58 3.19 -43.42
N ASN A 225 -23.68 4.16 -43.29
CA ASN A 225 -24.04 5.59 -43.34
C ASN A 225 -23.24 6.38 -44.39
N PHE A 226 -22.53 5.70 -45.28
CA PHE A 226 -21.60 6.30 -46.25
C PHE A 226 -22.19 7.51 -46.99
N ASP A 227 -23.37 7.34 -47.59
CA ASP A 227 -24.07 8.39 -48.35
C ASP A 227 -24.43 9.63 -47.50
N LYS A 228 -24.68 9.42 -46.21
CA LYS A 228 -25.02 10.50 -45.26
C LYS A 228 -23.77 11.18 -44.73
N LEU A 229 -22.69 10.43 -44.53
CA LEU A 229 -21.45 10.94 -43.95
C LEU A 229 -20.71 11.90 -44.89
N THR A 230 -20.73 11.65 -46.20
CA THR A 230 -20.01 12.49 -47.20
C THR A 230 -20.47 13.95 -47.25
N LYS A 231 -21.68 14.27 -46.78
CA LYS A 231 -22.27 15.62 -46.78
C LYS A 231 -22.54 16.19 -45.39
N SER A 232 -22.13 15.48 -44.34
CA SER A 232 -22.49 15.81 -42.96
C SER A 232 -21.39 16.58 -42.22
N ASN A 233 -21.79 17.52 -41.36
CA ASN A 233 -20.89 18.14 -40.38
C ASN A 233 -20.65 17.23 -39.15
N SER A 234 -19.72 17.60 -38.27
CA SER A 234 -19.37 16.81 -37.08
C SER A 234 -20.55 16.48 -36.17
N ASP A 235 -21.48 17.43 -36.00
CA ASP A 235 -22.62 17.26 -35.09
C ASP A 235 -23.66 16.28 -35.66
N THR A 236 -23.83 16.31 -36.99
CA THR A 236 -24.67 15.34 -37.70
C THR A 236 -24.05 13.95 -37.68
N ILE A 237 -22.72 13.84 -37.82
CA ILE A 237 -21.98 12.58 -37.70
C ILE A 237 -22.16 11.99 -36.29
N ASN A 238 -22.03 12.81 -35.24
CA ASN A 238 -22.26 12.40 -33.86
C ASN A 238 -23.67 11.88 -33.62
N THR A 239 -24.68 12.56 -34.17
CA THR A 239 -26.09 12.15 -34.04
C THR A 239 -26.35 10.84 -34.77
N LEU A 240 -25.81 10.67 -35.97
CA LEU A 240 -25.89 9.42 -36.73
C LEU A 240 -25.23 8.26 -35.99
N PHE A 241 -24.08 8.52 -35.36
CA PHE A 241 -23.35 7.52 -34.61
C PHE A 241 -24.08 7.08 -33.33
N ARG A 242 -24.64 8.02 -32.56
CA ARG A 242 -25.48 7.69 -31.39
C ARG A 242 -26.69 6.85 -31.79
N ASN A 243 -27.33 7.18 -32.92
CA ASN A 243 -28.46 6.41 -33.45
C ASN A 243 -28.03 5.02 -33.93
N PHE A 244 -26.84 4.91 -34.53
CA PHE A 244 -26.26 3.63 -34.92
C PHE A 244 -25.97 2.74 -33.72
N LEU A 245 -25.24 3.25 -32.70
CA LEU A 245 -24.97 2.51 -31.47
C LEU A 245 -26.25 2.07 -30.77
N SER A 246 -27.25 2.96 -30.70
CA SER A 246 -28.55 2.62 -30.12
C SER A 246 -29.18 1.45 -30.86
N ARG A 247 -29.15 1.44 -32.20
CA ARG A 247 -29.74 0.36 -33.01
C ARG A 247 -28.92 -0.93 -33.00
N SER A 248 -27.59 -0.85 -33.10
CA SER A 248 -26.71 -2.02 -33.14
C SER A 248 -26.74 -2.78 -31.81
N PHE A 249 -26.97 -2.08 -30.69
CA PHE A 249 -27.03 -2.68 -29.37
C PHE A 249 -28.42 -3.14 -28.91
N LEU A 250 -29.49 -2.90 -29.69
CA LEU A 250 -30.85 -3.33 -29.33
C LEU A 250 -31.02 -4.85 -29.28
N LEU A 251 -30.19 -5.61 -30.03
CA LEU A 251 -30.31 -7.07 -30.16
C LEU A 251 -29.19 -7.83 -29.44
N GLU A 252 -28.32 -7.13 -28.70
CA GLU A 252 -27.18 -7.72 -28.02
C GLU A 252 -27.40 -7.90 -26.52
N ASN A 253 -26.81 -8.96 -25.96
CA ASN A 253 -26.75 -9.14 -24.51
C ASN A 253 -26.01 -7.95 -23.86
N GLU A 254 -26.47 -7.48 -22.70
CA GLU A 254 -25.89 -6.37 -21.93
C GLU A 254 -24.36 -6.51 -21.74
N ARG A 255 -23.85 -7.73 -21.60
CA ARG A 255 -22.39 -7.96 -21.52
C ARG A 255 -21.64 -7.55 -22.80
N SER A 256 -22.20 -7.82 -23.97
CA SER A 256 -21.62 -7.45 -25.28
C SER A 256 -21.67 -5.94 -25.50
N LYS A 257 -22.81 -5.32 -25.17
CA LYS A 257 -23.02 -3.87 -25.26
C LYS A 257 -21.99 -3.09 -24.43
N ILE A 258 -21.80 -3.49 -23.17
CA ILE A 258 -20.84 -2.87 -22.26
C ILE A 258 -19.40 -3.07 -22.78
N ALA A 259 -19.07 -4.25 -23.31
CA ALA A 259 -17.75 -4.52 -23.86
C ALA A 259 -17.42 -3.62 -25.07
N LYS A 260 -18.37 -3.47 -26.01
CA LYS A 260 -18.20 -2.63 -27.21
C LYS A 260 -18.12 -1.14 -26.88
N GLN A 261 -18.95 -0.63 -25.97
CA GLN A 261 -18.85 0.76 -25.50
C GLN A 261 -17.52 1.04 -24.78
N ARG A 262 -17.07 0.10 -23.94
CA ARG A 262 -15.76 0.21 -23.27
C ARG A 262 -14.59 0.19 -24.24
N ALA A 263 -14.65 -0.63 -25.30
CA ALA A 263 -13.62 -0.66 -26.34
C ALA A 263 -13.51 0.70 -27.06
N LEU A 264 -14.65 1.29 -27.44
CA LEU A 264 -14.70 2.62 -28.07
C LEU A 264 -14.19 3.74 -27.14
N LEU A 265 -14.56 3.72 -25.85
CA LEU A 265 -14.09 4.67 -24.84
C LEU A 265 -12.57 4.55 -24.63
N LYS A 266 -12.09 3.32 -24.44
CA LYS A 266 -10.69 3.02 -24.15
C LYS A 266 -9.76 3.45 -25.28
N ASN A 267 -10.16 3.26 -26.53
CA ASN A 267 -9.37 3.67 -27.70
C ASN A 267 -9.55 5.15 -28.08
N ALA A 268 -10.25 5.90 -27.22
CA ALA A 268 -10.57 7.31 -27.37
C ALA A 268 -11.31 7.62 -28.68
N TYR A 269 -12.14 6.69 -29.17
CA TYR A 269 -13.04 6.93 -30.29
C TYR A 269 -14.36 7.57 -29.84
N ILE A 270 -14.76 7.36 -28.58
CA ILE A 270 -15.88 8.08 -27.96
C ILE A 270 -15.50 8.74 -26.63
N ASP A 271 -16.22 9.80 -26.27
CA ASP A 271 -16.16 10.42 -24.95
C ASP A 271 -17.12 9.73 -23.94
N LEU A 272 -17.07 10.18 -22.67
CA LEU A 272 -17.93 9.67 -21.60
C LEU A 272 -19.44 9.82 -21.89
N ASP A 273 -19.80 10.78 -22.75
CA ASP A 273 -21.17 11.05 -23.18
C ASP A 273 -21.55 10.28 -24.45
N SER A 274 -20.69 9.36 -24.92
CA SER A 274 -20.83 8.57 -26.13
C SER A 274 -20.86 9.39 -27.45
N ASN A 275 -20.27 10.59 -27.46
CA ASN A 275 -19.97 11.31 -28.70
C ASN A 275 -18.66 10.81 -29.29
N LEU A 276 -18.52 10.94 -30.61
CA LEU A 276 -17.25 10.73 -31.29
C LEU A 276 -16.26 11.82 -30.88
N THR A 277 -15.05 11.41 -30.52
CA THR A 277 -13.93 12.31 -30.30
C THR A 277 -13.42 12.88 -31.63
N LYS A 278 -12.54 13.88 -31.56
CA LYS A 278 -11.84 14.39 -32.75
C LYS A 278 -11.09 13.29 -33.51
N LYS A 279 -10.47 12.35 -32.79
CA LYS A 279 -9.72 11.21 -33.35
C LYS A 279 -10.59 10.31 -34.22
N SER A 280 -11.81 9.97 -33.76
CA SER A 280 -12.74 9.15 -34.55
C SER A 280 -13.34 9.88 -35.73
N ILE A 281 -13.64 11.18 -35.59
CA ILE A 281 -14.13 11.99 -36.71
C ILE A 281 -13.08 12.07 -37.83
N ASP A 282 -11.81 12.27 -37.45
CA ASP A 282 -10.70 12.31 -38.42
C ASP A 282 -10.48 10.94 -39.08
N TYR A 283 -10.59 9.83 -38.32
CA TYR A 283 -10.58 8.47 -38.88
C TYR A 283 -11.71 8.27 -39.90
N ILE A 284 -12.94 8.64 -39.56
CA ILE A 284 -14.10 8.51 -40.46
C ILE A 284 -13.89 9.31 -41.75
N ARG A 285 -13.37 10.56 -41.65
CA ARG A 285 -13.13 11.39 -42.83
C ARG A 285 -12.04 10.83 -43.73
N ASN A 286 -10.95 10.32 -43.15
CA ASN A 286 -9.86 9.72 -43.92
C ASN A 286 -10.31 8.44 -44.63
N SER A 287 -11.22 7.67 -44.02
CA SER A 287 -11.79 6.46 -44.64
C SER A 287 -12.85 6.75 -45.72
N LEU A 288 -13.27 8.00 -45.90
CA LEU A 288 -14.22 8.43 -46.93
C LEU A 288 -13.54 9.07 -48.16
N GLN A 289 -12.22 9.29 -48.10
CA GLN A 289 -11.39 9.79 -49.21
C GLN A 289 -10.87 8.64 -50.06
#